data_AF-A0A2D7IPB9-F1
#
_entry.id   AF-A0A2D7IPB9-F1
#
_cell.length_a   1.000
_cell.length_b   1.000
_cell.length_c   1.000
_cell.angle_alpha   90.00
_cell.angle_beta   90.00
_cell.angle_gamma   90.00
#
_symmetry.space_group_name_H-M   'P 1'
#
loop_
_entity.id
_entity.type
_entity.pdbx_description
1 polymer ?
#
loop_
_entity_poly.entity_id
_entity_poly.type
_entity_poly.pdbx_seq_one_letter_code
_entity_poly.pdbx_strand_id
1 'polypeptide(L)'
;MNVKYFIILFFFSLVFSQQVTIDKKKILILPQNKNDEISYQITRIFSGQAAKLKRFEIIDRNNLSKILEEQSLGLTGVIIDDDIVEIGNIAGADEGILINVIAFGQKGVKPKEEIEEEKKDREKIRKSGVVSIIARDIIKAVIENDKNKKNELYPNNIHTTIRVQYDIINLKTGQTIDSYSSNANYTGGNLSYSLSQALSIISQDTQFKLRAFYSLTSEVLDVNGNNLTMLLGSNIGVKKGSIFMIQTPEKSREIRGRVITIPGENIGYARVERVSVDANTSRVLRKWSKIKPGMIALENPKRTYVGSFSFGFSETSPEALINLKISSNPFGKLDGKISLQGGSLKTKFLTYDQEVSYKSTGFVGLGIHLDYNLLNVPFGLLTTGLTLPFYFTSTKDDYDNEVSSVLSGLLLESSLSFMINPKFDFIFNLSLPITEFNNSNWTFLDENDDDSSNETDAVWINQYSPESLFQDFQLSLGFRFFIF
;
A
#
# COMPACT_ATOMS: atom_id res chain seq x y z
N MET A 1 -41.02 22.49 -22.34
CA MET A 1 -40.02 21.59 -22.97
C MET A 1 -39.02 21.21 -21.89
N ASN A 2 -39.20 20.05 -21.25
CA ASN A 2 -38.30 19.55 -20.18
C ASN A 2 -37.78 18.18 -20.61
N VAL A 3 -36.57 18.15 -21.15
CA VAL A 3 -35.87 16.92 -21.53
C VAL A 3 -35.25 16.34 -20.25
N LYS A 4 -35.86 15.27 -19.74
CA LYS A 4 -35.26 14.42 -18.70
C LYS A 4 -34.22 13.52 -19.37
N TYR A 5 -32.94 13.79 -19.16
CA TYR A 5 -31.88 12.86 -19.52
C TYR A 5 -31.88 11.69 -18.52
N PHE A 6 -32.33 10.53 -18.98
CA PHE A 6 -32.23 9.26 -18.27
C PHE A 6 -30.88 8.63 -18.65
N ILE A 7 -29.86 8.80 -17.82
CA ILE A 7 -28.56 8.15 -17.99
C ILE A 7 -28.72 6.69 -17.55
N ILE A 8 -28.77 5.77 -18.51
CA ILE A 8 -28.68 4.32 -18.25
C ILE A 8 -27.19 3.99 -18.14
N LEU A 9 -26.69 3.89 -16.91
CA LEU A 9 -25.41 3.28 -16.60
C LEU A 9 -25.54 1.77 -16.81
N PHE A 10 -25.10 1.29 -17.97
CA PHE A 10 -25.00 -0.13 -18.27
C PHE A 10 -23.78 -0.70 -17.55
N PHE A 11 -23.96 -1.17 -16.31
CA PHE A 11 -22.97 -2.00 -15.63
C PHE A 11 -22.95 -3.37 -16.31
N PHE A 12 -21.97 -3.58 -17.19
CA PHE A 12 -21.61 -4.92 -17.63
C PHE A 12 -20.94 -5.63 -16.45
N SER A 13 -21.72 -6.29 -15.60
CA SER A 13 -21.15 -7.21 -14.61
C SER A 13 -20.64 -8.43 -15.39
N LEU A 14 -19.32 -8.59 -15.53
CA LEU A 14 -18.76 -9.89 -15.85
C LEU A 14 -19.20 -10.85 -14.74
N VAL A 15 -20.12 -11.75 -15.09
CA VAL A 15 -20.58 -12.83 -14.22
C VAL A 15 -19.47 -13.88 -14.21
N PHE A 16 -18.53 -13.77 -13.28
CA PHE A 16 -17.68 -14.89 -12.93
C PHE A 16 -18.51 -15.84 -12.07
N SER A 17 -18.84 -17.02 -12.60
CA SER A 17 -19.32 -18.13 -11.78
C SER A 17 -18.35 -18.33 -10.61
N GLN A 18 -18.86 -18.35 -9.37
CA GLN A 18 -18.08 -18.63 -8.16
C GLN A 18 -17.66 -20.11 -8.08
N GLN A 19 -16.93 -20.59 -9.08
CA GLN A 19 -16.40 -21.93 -9.10
C GLN A 19 -15.09 -21.98 -8.30
N VAL A 20 -14.98 -22.98 -7.44
CA VAL A 20 -13.76 -23.23 -6.66
C VAL A 20 -12.59 -23.45 -7.61
N THR A 21 -11.44 -22.84 -7.31
CA THR A 21 -10.19 -22.99 -8.07
C THR A 21 -9.53 -24.34 -7.76
N ILE A 22 -10.04 -25.40 -8.39
CA ILE A 22 -9.56 -26.77 -8.15
C ILE A 22 -8.20 -26.98 -8.82
N ASP A 23 -8.05 -26.56 -10.07
CA ASP A 23 -6.88 -26.85 -10.90
C ASP A 23 -6.04 -25.61 -11.21
N LYS A 24 -4.76 -25.87 -11.51
CA LYS A 24 -3.86 -24.84 -12.02
C LYS A 24 -4.34 -24.39 -13.39
N LYS A 25 -4.29 -23.09 -13.63
CA LYS A 25 -4.63 -22.52 -14.93
C LYS A 25 -3.44 -22.65 -15.88
N LYS A 26 -3.65 -23.27 -17.04
CA LYS A 26 -2.65 -23.28 -18.12
C LYS A 26 -2.62 -21.91 -18.79
N ILE A 27 -1.46 -21.25 -18.76
CA ILE A 27 -1.27 -19.94 -19.38
C ILE A 27 -0.06 -19.97 -20.30
N LEU A 28 -0.23 -19.36 -21.48
CA LEU A 28 0.85 -19.12 -22.42
C LEU A 28 1.38 -17.70 -22.23
N ILE A 29 2.70 -17.51 -22.13
CA ILE A 29 3.30 -16.17 -21.96
C ILE A 29 4.23 -15.87 -23.14
N LEU A 30 3.97 -14.78 -23.84
CA LEU A 30 4.67 -14.41 -25.08
C LEU A 30 5.12 -12.94 -25.08
N PRO A 31 6.38 -12.64 -25.44
CA PRO A 31 6.79 -11.29 -25.77
C PRO A 31 6.30 -10.89 -27.16
N GLN A 32 5.80 -9.65 -27.31
CA GLN A 32 5.42 -9.12 -28.62
C GLN A 32 6.66 -8.80 -29.48
N ASN A 33 7.69 -8.19 -28.89
CA ASN A 33 8.95 -7.93 -29.56
C ASN A 33 10.04 -8.89 -29.08
N LYS A 34 10.61 -9.66 -30.01
CA LYS A 34 11.54 -10.78 -29.72
C LYS A 34 13.01 -10.36 -29.61
N ASN A 35 13.38 -9.23 -30.19
CA ASN A 35 14.79 -8.82 -30.33
C ASN A 35 15.22 -7.75 -29.31
N ASP A 36 14.33 -7.36 -28.41
CA ASP A 36 14.60 -6.39 -27.36
C ASP A 36 14.97 -7.10 -26.05
N GLU A 37 16.16 -6.81 -25.52
CA GLU A 37 16.68 -7.39 -24.28
C GLU A 37 15.74 -7.08 -23.10
N ILE A 38 15.18 -5.87 -23.05
CA ILE A 38 14.28 -5.44 -22.00
C ILE A 38 12.97 -6.23 -22.05
N SER A 39 12.41 -6.43 -23.24
CA SER A 39 11.24 -7.30 -23.46
C SER A 39 11.49 -8.73 -22.95
N TYR A 40 12.68 -9.30 -23.16
CA TYR A 40 13.04 -10.61 -22.61
C TYR A 40 13.13 -10.60 -21.07
N GLN A 41 13.79 -9.61 -20.48
CA GLN A 41 13.91 -9.49 -19.02
C GLN A 41 12.55 -9.35 -18.34
N ILE A 42 11.65 -8.54 -18.90
CA ILE A 42 10.28 -8.35 -18.38
C ILE A 42 9.46 -9.63 -18.51
N THR A 43 9.57 -10.34 -19.65
CA THR A 43 8.90 -11.63 -19.84
C THR A 43 9.35 -12.65 -18.80
N ARG A 44 10.66 -12.72 -18.52
CA ARG A 44 11.22 -13.60 -17.49
C ARG A 44 10.75 -13.22 -16.08
N ILE A 45 10.67 -11.92 -15.77
CA ILE A 45 10.10 -11.43 -14.51
C ILE A 45 8.65 -11.90 -14.38
N PHE A 46 7.87 -11.76 -15.46
CA PHE A 46 6.48 -12.16 -15.48
C PHE A 46 6.29 -13.65 -15.24
N SER A 47 6.97 -14.50 -16.02
CA SER A 47 6.95 -15.96 -15.85
C SER A 47 7.44 -16.36 -14.46
N GLY A 48 8.48 -15.71 -13.95
CA GLY A 48 9.00 -15.95 -12.60
C GLY A 48 7.98 -15.61 -11.51
N GLN A 49 7.25 -14.50 -11.64
CA GLN A 49 6.20 -14.13 -10.68
C GLN A 49 4.98 -15.05 -10.79
N ALA A 50 4.56 -15.43 -11.99
CA ALA A 50 3.52 -16.42 -12.20
C ALA A 50 3.91 -17.77 -11.54
N ALA A 51 5.14 -18.25 -11.76
CA ALA A 51 5.61 -19.51 -11.18
C ALA A 51 5.59 -19.47 -9.63
N LYS A 52 5.98 -18.34 -9.02
CA LYS A 52 5.94 -18.14 -7.56
C LYS A 52 4.53 -18.18 -6.96
N LEU A 53 3.49 -17.99 -7.79
CA LEU A 53 2.10 -18.08 -7.36
C LEU A 53 1.59 -19.53 -7.35
N LYS A 54 2.28 -20.50 -7.96
CA LYS A 54 1.94 -21.94 -7.95
C LYS A 54 0.56 -22.35 -8.48
N ARG A 55 -0.28 -21.41 -8.90
CA ARG A 55 -1.61 -21.64 -9.48
C ARG A 55 -1.64 -21.70 -11.02
N PHE A 56 -0.47 -21.68 -11.64
CA PHE A 56 -0.34 -21.69 -13.09
C PHE A 56 0.51 -22.87 -13.55
N GLU A 57 0.13 -23.41 -14.69
CA GLU A 57 1.00 -24.24 -15.53
C GLU A 57 1.44 -23.34 -16.68
N ILE A 58 2.73 -22.97 -16.66
CA ILE A 58 3.26 -21.94 -17.54
C ILE A 58 3.85 -22.61 -18.77
N ILE A 59 3.35 -22.19 -19.92
CA ILE A 59 3.94 -22.51 -21.22
C ILE A 59 4.67 -21.26 -21.67
N ASP A 60 6.00 -21.33 -21.67
CA ASP A 60 6.85 -20.27 -22.19
C ASP A 60 7.33 -20.62 -23.60
N ARG A 61 8.00 -19.65 -24.23
CA ARG A 61 8.52 -19.82 -25.58
C ARG A 61 9.52 -20.97 -25.70
N ASN A 62 10.36 -21.24 -24.70
CA ASN A 62 11.36 -22.31 -24.79
C ASN A 62 10.68 -23.69 -24.85
N ASN A 63 9.58 -23.85 -24.12
CA ASN A 63 8.75 -25.04 -24.19
C ASN A 63 7.97 -25.08 -25.51
N LEU A 64 7.45 -23.94 -25.97
CA LEU A 64 6.73 -23.85 -27.24
C LEU A 64 7.63 -24.19 -28.44
N SER A 65 8.87 -23.71 -28.48
CA SER A 65 9.81 -24.03 -29.56
C SER A 65 10.02 -25.54 -29.70
N LYS A 66 10.16 -26.25 -28.58
CA LYS A 66 10.29 -27.71 -28.58
C LYS A 66 9.01 -28.39 -29.09
N ILE A 67 7.85 -27.95 -28.63
CA ILE A 67 6.56 -28.48 -29.09
C ILE A 67 6.38 -28.23 -30.60
N LEU A 68 6.76 -27.05 -31.10
CA LEU A 68 6.66 -26.69 -32.52
C LEU A 68 7.68 -27.44 -33.41
N GLU A 69 8.91 -27.65 -32.92
CA GLU A 69 9.93 -28.48 -33.58
C GLU A 69 9.46 -29.94 -33.69
N GLU A 70 8.88 -30.50 -32.62
CA GLU A 70 8.29 -31.85 -32.63
C GLU A 70 7.09 -31.96 -33.60
N GLN A 71 6.31 -30.90 -33.75
CA GLN A 71 5.16 -30.85 -34.67
C GLN A 71 5.53 -30.45 -36.11
N SER A 72 6.83 -30.27 -36.43
CA SER A 72 7.31 -29.91 -37.78
C SER A 72 6.72 -28.61 -38.35
N LEU A 73 6.31 -27.66 -37.49
CA LEU A 73 5.72 -26.38 -37.91
C LEU A 73 6.78 -25.27 -37.83
N GLY A 74 7.30 -24.87 -38.99
CA GLY A 74 8.19 -23.72 -39.11
C GLY A 74 7.39 -22.41 -39.13
N LEU A 75 7.23 -21.75 -37.98
CA LEU A 75 6.60 -20.43 -37.94
C LEU A 75 7.63 -19.30 -37.95
N THR A 76 7.51 -18.47 -38.98
CA THR A 76 8.33 -17.31 -39.30
C THR A 76 8.15 -16.18 -38.29
N GLY A 77 9.19 -15.89 -37.51
CA GLY A 77 9.59 -14.53 -37.11
C GLY A 77 8.68 -13.69 -36.20
N VAL A 78 7.42 -13.45 -36.56
CA VAL A 78 6.50 -12.46 -35.95
C VAL A 78 5.19 -13.17 -35.62
N ILE A 79 4.74 -13.10 -34.36
CA ILE A 79 3.42 -13.62 -34.00
C ILE A 79 2.42 -12.56 -34.42
N ILE A 80 1.66 -12.83 -35.48
CA ILE A 80 0.51 -12.01 -35.89
C ILE A 80 -0.70 -12.51 -35.10
N ASP A 81 -1.70 -11.66 -34.86
CA ASP A 81 -2.92 -12.01 -34.11
C ASP A 81 -3.59 -13.30 -34.61
N ASP A 82 -3.42 -13.65 -35.89
CA ASP A 82 -3.94 -14.87 -36.51
C ASP A 82 -3.18 -16.15 -36.10
N ASP A 83 -1.91 -16.06 -35.70
CA ASP A 83 -1.10 -17.22 -35.26
C ASP A 83 -1.41 -17.63 -33.81
N ILE A 84 -2.04 -16.74 -33.04
CA ILE A 84 -2.21 -16.93 -31.59
C ILE A 84 -3.18 -18.07 -31.26
N VAL A 85 -4.16 -18.30 -32.14
CA VAL A 85 -5.13 -19.39 -31.99
C VAL A 85 -4.48 -20.74 -32.30
N GLU A 86 -3.64 -20.81 -33.33
CA GLU A 86 -2.88 -22.02 -33.66
C GLU A 86 -1.89 -22.37 -32.56
N ILE A 87 -1.12 -21.38 -32.09
CA ILE A 87 -0.20 -21.55 -30.95
C ILE A 87 -0.96 -21.99 -29.69
N GLY A 88 -2.16 -21.44 -29.45
CA GLY A 88 -3.01 -21.81 -28.33
C GLY A 88 -3.50 -23.25 -28.37
N ASN A 89 -3.94 -23.70 -29.55
CA ASN A 89 -4.35 -25.10 -29.77
C ASN A 89 -3.19 -26.07 -29.54
N ILE A 90 -1.98 -25.72 -30.01
CA ILE A 90 -0.77 -26.52 -29.83
C ILE A 90 -0.34 -26.54 -28.35
N ALA A 91 -0.41 -25.40 -27.68
CA ALA A 91 -0.06 -25.28 -26.27
C ALA A 91 -1.09 -25.93 -25.33
N GLY A 92 -2.34 -26.13 -25.79
CA GLY A 92 -3.42 -26.61 -24.94
C GLY A 92 -3.76 -25.65 -23.80
N ALA A 93 -3.58 -24.35 -24.02
CA ALA A 93 -3.90 -23.28 -23.08
C ALA A 93 -5.13 -22.50 -23.58
N ASP A 94 -6.02 -22.13 -22.65
CA ASP A 94 -7.21 -21.33 -22.99
C ASP A 94 -6.89 -19.83 -23.05
N GLU A 95 -5.84 -19.38 -22.35
CA GLU A 95 -5.46 -17.98 -22.22
C GLU A 95 -3.97 -17.75 -22.46
N GLY A 96 -3.69 -16.66 -23.18
CA GLY A 96 -2.35 -16.17 -23.46
C GLY A 96 -2.14 -14.80 -22.84
N ILE A 97 -0.90 -14.48 -22.51
CA ILE A 97 -0.49 -13.17 -22.02
C ILE A 97 0.58 -12.64 -22.96
N LEU A 98 0.21 -11.61 -23.72
CA LEU A 98 1.10 -10.89 -24.60
C LEU A 98 1.74 -9.73 -23.83
N ILE A 99 3.07 -9.65 -23.85
CA ILE A 99 3.84 -8.64 -23.14
C ILE A 99 4.44 -7.67 -24.15
N ASN A 100 4.06 -6.40 -24.04
CA ASN A 100 4.52 -5.32 -24.89
C ASN A 100 5.26 -4.25 -24.06
N VAL A 101 6.52 -3.98 -24.40
CA VAL A 101 7.28 -2.86 -23.83
C VAL A 101 6.98 -1.61 -24.64
N ILE A 102 6.09 -0.77 -24.11
CA ILE A 102 5.66 0.47 -24.77
C ILE A 102 6.79 1.51 -24.75
N ALA A 103 7.53 1.60 -23.65
CA ALA A 103 8.61 2.57 -23.52
C ALA A 103 9.71 2.05 -22.59
N PHE A 104 10.95 2.29 -22.97
CA PHE A 104 12.14 2.07 -22.15
C PHE A 104 13.12 3.23 -22.37
N GLY A 105 13.68 3.77 -21.29
CA GLY A 105 14.71 4.79 -21.39
C GLY A 105 15.53 4.91 -20.12
N GLN A 106 16.82 5.16 -20.28
CA GLN A 106 17.76 5.49 -19.20
C GLN A 106 18.50 6.77 -19.56
N LYS A 107 18.58 7.70 -18.61
CA LYS A 107 19.30 8.96 -18.80
C LYS A 107 19.82 9.46 -17.47
N GLY A 108 21.05 9.98 -17.42
CA GLY A 108 21.54 10.66 -16.24
C GLY A 108 20.81 11.98 -16.01
N VAL A 109 20.45 12.24 -14.76
CA VAL A 109 19.68 13.42 -14.34
C VAL A 109 20.45 14.13 -13.23
N LYS A 110 20.44 15.45 -13.26
CA LYS A 110 21.08 16.28 -12.24
C LYS A 110 20.51 15.95 -10.84
N PRO A 111 21.35 15.74 -9.80
CA PRO A 111 20.88 15.53 -8.43
C PRO A 111 19.98 16.68 -7.97
N LYS A 112 19.02 16.39 -7.09
CA LYS A 112 18.07 17.42 -6.60
C LYS A 112 18.76 18.56 -5.85
N GLU A 113 19.84 18.27 -5.14
CA GLU A 113 20.63 19.25 -4.36
C GLU A 113 21.27 20.31 -5.29
N GLU A 114 21.88 19.91 -6.41
CA GLU A 114 22.42 20.82 -7.42
C GLU A 114 21.36 21.61 -8.22
N ILE A 115 20.08 21.21 -8.13
CA ILE A 115 18.94 21.92 -8.73
C ILE A 115 18.42 23.00 -7.76
N GLU A 116 18.57 22.80 -6.46
CA GLU A 116 18.16 23.76 -5.43
C GLU A 116 19.14 24.93 -5.30
N GLU A 117 20.45 24.70 -5.46
CA GLU A 117 21.45 25.77 -5.53
C GLU A 117 21.24 26.68 -6.75
N GLU A 118 20.90 26.13 -7.93
CA GLU A 118 20.56 26.94 -9.12
C GLU A 118 19.22 27.68 -9.03
N LYS A 119 18.34 27.27 -8.10
CA LYS A 119 17.06 27.96 -7.85
C LYS A 119 17.22 29.19 -6.96
N LYS A 120 18.22 29.22 -6.06
CA LYS A 120 18.55 30.45 -5.29
C LYS A 120 18.99 31.58 -6.22
N ASP A 121 19.64 31.28 -7.34
CA ASP A 121 20.07 32.27 -8.35
C ASP A 121 18.99 32.69 -9.37
N ARG A 122 17.80 32.06 -9.38
CA ARG A 122 16.73 32.40 -10.34
C ARG A 122 15.40 32.67 -9.67
N GLU A 123 15.39 33.67 -8.80
CA GLU A 123 14.19 34.27 -8.24
C GLU A 123 13.48 35.20 -9.25
N LYS A 124 13.08 34.66 -10.42
CA LYS A 124 12.20 35.36 -11.38
C LYS A 124 11.65 34.47 -12.49
N ILE A 125 10.95 33.37 -12.18
CA ILE A 125 9.88 32.79 -13.05
C ILE A 125 8.84 32.06 -12.18
N ARG A 126 7.82 32.83 -11.80
CA ARG A 126 6.37 32.55 -11.77
C ARG A 126 5.88 31.07 -11.68
N LYS A 127 5.21 30.80 -10.55
CA LYS A 127 4.10 29.85 -10.28
C LYS A 127 3.60 29.01 -11.49
N SER A 128 4.12 27.79 -11.64
CA SER A 128 3.47 26.66 -12.34
C SER A 128 4.17 25.36 -11.95
N GLY A 129 3.41 24.32 -11.58
CA GLY A 129 3.87 23.11 -10.90
C GLY A 129 5.05 22.36 -11.56
N VAL A 130 6.10 22.15 -10.74
CA VAL A 130 7.43 21.60 -11.05
C VAL A 130 7.40 20.19 -11.66
N VAL A 131 6.32 19.43 -11.47
CA VAL A 131 6.16 18.07 -12.01
C VAL A 131 5.88 18.06 -13.52
N SER A 132 5.31 19.15 -14.08
CA SER A 132 4.81 19.17 -15.46
C SER A 132 5.86 19.44 -16.54
N ILE A 133 6.99 20.06 -16.18
CA ILE A 133 8.07 20.43 -17.12
C ILE A 133 9.05 19.26 -17.28
N ILE A 134 9.48 18.65 -16.17
CA ILE A 134 10.38 17.49 -16.15
C ILE A 134 9.74 16.31 -16.91
N ALA A 135 8.45 16.05 -16.70
CA ALA A 135 7.74 15.00 -17.42
C ALA A 135 7.68 15.26 -18.94
N ARG A 136 7.57 16.52 -19.38
CA ARG A 136 7.47 16.87 -20.80
C ARG A 136 8.82 16.74 -21.53
N ASP A 137 9.90 17.20 -20.92
CA ASP A 137 11.24 17.12 -21.50
C ASP A 137 11.75 15.67 -21.53
N ILE A 138 11.37 14.85 -20.54
CA ILE A 138 11.66 13.41 -20.52
C ILE A 138 10.86 12.66 -21.58
N ILE A 139 9.55 12.92 -21.71
CA ILE A 139 8.72 12.28 -22.76
C ILE A 139 9.22 12.66 -24.16
N LYS A 140 9.61 13.92 -24.38
CA LYS A 140 10.21 14.34 -25.67
C LYS A 140 11.57 13.68 -25.93
N ALA A 141 12.44 13.60 -24.93
CA ALA A 141 13.74 12.95 -25.08
C ALA A 141 13.64 11.44 -25.31
N VAL A 142 12.61 10.77 -24.77
CA VAL A 142 12.33 9.35 -25.02
C VAL A 142 11.84 9.12 -26.46
N ILE A 143 11.13 10.09 -27.05
CA ILE A 143 10.67 10.05 -28.45
C ILE A 143 11.80 10.40 -29.43
N GLU A 144 12.79 11.20 -29.03
CA GLU A 144 13.88 11.70 -29.90
C GLU A 144 15.18 10.87 -29.90
N ASN A 145 15.16 9.65 -29.35
CA ASN A 145 16.35 8.79 -29.29
C ASN A 145 16.74 8.26 -30.69
N ASP A 146 17.48 9.05 -31.47
CA ASP A 146 18.19 8.51 -32.64
C ASP A 146 19.54 9.16 -32.98
N LYS A 147 19.99 10.24 -32.33
CA LYS A 147 21.28 10.86 -32.69
C LYS A 147 22.04 11.40 -31.49
N ASN A 148 23.13 10.69 -31.14
CA ASN A 148 24.37 11.16 -30.50
C ASN A 148 24.69 10.52 -29.14
N LYS A 149 25.50 9.46 -29.18
CA LYS A 149 26.39 9.04 -28.08
C LYS A 149 27.43 10.13 -27.81
N LYS A 150 27.16 11.02 -26.87
CA LYS A 150 28.19 11.83 -26.17
C LYS A 150 28.00 11.62 -24.68
N ASN A 151 29.12 11.41 -23.97
CA ASN A 151 29.28 11.15 -22.53
C ASN A 151 28.02 11.41 -21.69
N GLU A 152 27.51 10.35 -21.05
CA GLU A 152 26.35 10.43 -20.17
C GLU A 152 26.60 11.44 -19.04
N LEU A 153 25.94 12.60 -19.11
CA LEU A 153 25.92 13.55 -18.00
C LEU A 153 25.28 12.84 -16.79
N TYR A 154 25.95 12.87 -15.62
CA TYR A 154 25.51 12.26 -14.35
C TYR A 154 25.47 10.72 -14.32
N PRO A 155 26.61 10.03 -14.47
CA PRO A 155 26.67 8.56 -14.53
C PRO A 155 26.26 7.84 -13.24
N ASN A 156 26.25 8.55 -12.09
CA ASN A 156 25.90 8.00 -10.78
C ASN A 156 24.48 8.38 -10.32
N ASN A 157 23.70 9.08 -11.16
CA ASN A 157 22.32 9.45 -10.86
C ASN A 157 21.43 9.24 -12.09
N ILE A 158 21.25 7.98 -12.46
CA ILE A 158 20.47 7.59 -13.64
C ILE A 158 18.97 7.54 -13.31
N HIS A 159 18.17 8.19 -14.14
CA HIS A 159 16.73 7.99 -14.21
C HIS A 159 16.40 6.89 -15.23
N THR A 160 15.68 5.87 -14.79
CA THR A 160 15.16 4.78 -15.63
C THR A 160 13.63 4.82 -15.64
N THR A 161 13.04 4.76 -16.84
CA THR A 161 11.60 4.62 -17.07
C THR A 161 11.33 3.34 -17.86
N ILE A 162 10.35 2.55 -17.40
CA ILE A 162 9.86 1.35 -18.10
C ILE A 162 8.34 1.40 -18.10
N ARG A 163 7.72 1.32 -19.28
CA ARG A 163 6.28 1.14 -19.46
C ARG A 163 6.00 -0.15 -20.20
N VAL A 164 5.19 -1.00 -19.60
CA VAL A 164 4.82 -2.32 -20.12
C VAL A 164 3.30 -2.42 -20.19
N GLN A 165 2.79 -3.05 -21.23
CA GLN A 165 1.41 -3.49 -21.35
C GLN A 165 1.36 -5.01 -21.42
N TYR A 166 0.36 -5.57 -20.75
CA TYR A 166 0.06 -6.98 -20.69
C TYR A 166 -1.36 -7.16 -21.21
N ASP A 167 -1.50 -7.86 -22.32
CA ASP A 167 -2.79 -8.18 -22.93
C ASP A 167 -3.11 -9.65 -22.68
N ILE A 168 -4.24 -9.90 -22.03
CA ILE A 168 -4.76 -11.25 -21.78
C ILE A 168 -5.65 -11.60 -22.96
N ILE A 169 -5.30 -12.66 -23.68
CA ILE A 169 -5.92 -13.03 -24.94
C ILE A 169 -6.58 -14.38 -24.77
N ASN A 170 -7.83 -14.49 -25.24
CA ASN A 170 -8.50 -15.77 -25.38
C ASN A 170 -7.88 -16.52 -26.56
N LEU A 171 -7.21 -17.63 -26.29
CA LEU A 171 -6.49 -18.38 -27.31
C LEU A 171 -7.41 -19.17 -28.25
N LYS A 172 -8.71 -19.28 -27.96
CA LYS A 172 -9.67 -19.91 -28.89
C LYS A 172 -10.23 -18.91 -29.90
N THR A 173 -10.35 -17.64 -29.52
CA THR A 173 -10.97 -16.61 -30.35
C THR A 173 -10.00 -15.55 -30.87
N GLY A 174 -8.78 -15.49 -30.33
CA GLY A 174 -7.80 -14.44 -30.60
C GLY A 174 -8.14 -13.08 -29.99
N GLN A 175 -9.24 -12.97 -29.24
CA GLN A 175 -9.72 -11.70 -28.71
C GLN A 175 -9.10 -11.38 -27.35
N THR A 176 -8.74 -10.11 -27.15
CA THR A 176 -8.32 -9.59 -25.83
C THR A 176 -9.49 -9.67 -24.84
N ILE A 177 -9.27 -10.40 -23.75
CA ILE A 177 -10.18 -10.52 -22.61
C ILE A 177 -10.03 -9.30 -21.70
N ASP A 178 -8.79 -8.92 -21.40
CA ASP A 178 -8.45 -7.81 -20.52
C ASP A 178 -7.01 -7.32 -20.78
N SER A 179 -6.69 -6.11 -20.35
CA SER A 179 -5.37 -5.51 -20.51
C SER A 179 -4.98 -4.70 -19.28
N TYR A 180 -3.71 -4.73 -18.91
CA TYR A 180 -3.18 -3.83 -17.88
C TYR A 180 -1.80 -3.32 -18.22
N SER A 181 -1.46 -2.17 -17.65
CA SER A 181 -0.15 -1.55 -17.86
C SER A 181 0.59 -1.35 -16.55
N SER A 182 1.90 -1.58 -16.58
CA SER A 182 2.82 -1.33 -15.49
C SER A 182 3.77 -0.20 -15.88
N ASN A 183 4.04 0.69 -14.93
CA ASN A 183 4.98 1.78 -15.11
C ASN A 183 5.94 1.80 -13.94
N ALA A 184 7.23 1.85 -14.23
CA ALA A 184 8.28 1.95 -13.23
C ALA A 184 9.21 3.11 -13.56
N ASN A 185 9.40 3.96 -12.56
CA ASN A 185 10.31 5.09 -12.59
C ASN A 185 11.26 4.98 -11.40
N TYR A 186 12.55 5.06 -11.64
CA TYR A 186 13.55 5.08 -10.58
C TYR A 186 14.67 6.06 -10.93
N THR A 187 15.14 6.84 -9.94
CA THR A 187 16.29 7.73 -10.09
C THR A 187 17.30 7.42 -9.01
N GLY A 188 18.54 7.12 -9.41
CA GLY A 188 19.65 6.92 -8.49
C GLY A 188 20.62 5.83 -8.95
N GLY A 189 21.87 5.95 -8.50
CA GLY A 189 22.94 5.02 -8.84
C GLY A 189 23.29 5.01 -10.34
N ASN A 190 24.11 4.05 -10.72
CA ASN A 190 24.53 3.85 -12.12
C ASN A 190 23.43 3.17 -12.97
N LEU A 191 23.69 3.02 -14.27
CA LEU A 191 22.75 2.44 -15.24
C LEU A 191 22.17 1.10 -14.77
N SER A 192 23.04 0.17 -14.34
CA SER A 192 22.64 -1.18 -13.94
C SER A 192 21.82 -1.17 -12.66
N TYR A 193 22.22 -0.37 -11.67
CA TYR A 193 21.49 -0.24 -10.42
C TYR A 193 20.11 0.36 -10.64
N SER A 194 20.03 1.48 -11.37
CA SER A 194 18.77 2.15 -11.69
C SER A 194 17.81 1.23 -12.45
N LEU A 195 18.31 0.47 -13.42
CA LEU A 195 17.54 -0.54 -14.14
C LEU A 195 17.02 -1.64 -13.20
N SER A 196 17.88 -2.19 -12.35
CA SER A 196 17.49 -3.25 -11.42
C SER A 196 16.35 -2.85 -10.48
N GLN A 197 16.35 -1.58 -10.04
CA GLN A 197 15.30 -1.03 -9.19
C GLN A 197 13.99 -0.83 -9.97
N ALA A 198 14.06 -0.29 -11.18
CA ALA A 198 12.89 -0.18 -12.06
C ALA A 198 12.26 -1.56 -12.37
N LEU A 199 13.08 -2.56 -12.68
CA LEU A 199 12.63 -3.95 -12.88
C LEU A 199 12.05 -4.57 -11.60
N SER A 200 12.60 -4.25 -10.43
CA SER A 200 12.04 -4.68 -9.13
C SER A 200 10.63 -4.12 -8.91
N ILE A 201 10.40 -2.85 -9.29
CA ILE A 201 9.06 -2.23 -9.23
C ILE A 201 8.09 -2.97 -10.17
N ILE A 202 8.48 -3.22 -11.43
CA ILE A 202 7.68 -4.01 -12.39
C ILE A 202 7.38 -5.41 -11.83
N SER A 203 8.37 -6.06 -11.23
CA SER A 203 8.25 -7.40 -10.64
C SER A 203 7.24 -7.47 -9.51
N GLN A 204 7.25 -6.48 -8.61
CA GLN A 204 6.27 -6.39 -7.52
C GLN A 204 4.86 -6.11 -8.05
N ASP A 205 4.72 -5.13 -8.94
CA ASP A 205 3.43 -4.77 -9.54
C ASP A 205 2.83 -5.95 -10.33
N THR A 206 3.65 -6.67 -11.10
CA THR A 206 3.26 -7.91 -11.79
C THR A 206 2.72 -8.95 -10.82
N GLN A 207 3.40 -9.17 -9.69
CA GLN A 207 2.95 -10.10 -8.68
C GLN A 207 1.55 -9.71 -8.14
N PHE A 208 1.34 -8.44 -7.81
CA PHE A 208 0.05 -7.97 -7.30
C PHE A 208 -1.07 -8.12 -8.33
N LYS A 209 -0.83 -7.75 -9.59
CA LYS A 209 -1.82 -7.84 -10.67
C LYS A 209 -2.16 -9.28 -11.03
N LEU A 210 -1.17 -10.16 -11.14
CA LEU A 210 -1.40 -11.59 -11.32
C LEU A 210 -2.22 -12.19 -10.17
N ARG A 211 -1.98 -11.76 -8.93
CA ARG A 211 -2.82 -12.18 -7.79
C ARG A 211 -4.23 -11.66 -7.88
N ALA A 212 -4.42 -10.42 -8.31
CA ALA A 212 -5.73 -9.82 -8.38
C ALA A 212 -6.60 -10.41 -9.48
N PHE A 213 -6.04 -10.56 -10.68
CA PHE A 213 -6.75 -11.09 -11.84
C PHE A 213 -7.10 -12.58 -11.66
N TYR A 214 -6.16 -13.36 -11.12
CA TYR A 214 -6.35 -14.80 -10.90
C TYR A 214 -6.57 -15.12 -9.41
N SER A 215 -7.40 -14.33 -8.73
CA SER A 215 -7.74 -14.53 -7.32
C SER A 215 -8.30 -15.94 -7.08
N LEU A 216 -7.84 -16.62 -6.03
CA LEU A 216 -8.34 -17.97 -5.70
C LEU A 216 -9.76 -17.90 -5.14
N THR A 217 -10.62 -18.82 -5.59
CA THR A 217 -11.94 -19.07 -5.01
C THR A 217 -11.90 -20.40 -4.28
N SER A 218 -12.14 -20.38 -2.98
CA SER A 218 -12.14 -21.52 -2.06
C SER A 218 -13.55 -21.73 -1.47
N GLU A 219 -13.72 -22.77 -0.66
CA GLU A 219 -14.94 -23.09 0.06
C GLU A 219 -14.63 -23.36 1.55
N VAL A 220 -15.53 -22.94 2.43
CA VAL A 220 -15.49 -23.26 3.86
C VAL A 220 -16.00 -24.69 4.06
N LEU A 221 -15.11 -25.57 4.51
CA LEU A 221 -15.43 -26.98 4.76
C LEU A 221 -15.97 -27.21 6.17
N ASP A 222 -15.40 -26.54 7.17
CA ASP A 222 -15.79 -26.68 8.57
C ASP A 222 -15.56 -25.38 9.37
N VAL A 223 -16.34 -25.20 10.44
CA VAL A 223 -16.31 -24.02 11.32
C VAL A 223 -16.21 -24.47 12.78
N ASN A 224 -15.05 -24.24 13.40
CA ASN A 224 -14.81 -24.51 14.81
C ASN A 224 -14.49 -23.19 15.55
N GLY A 225 -15.51 -22.60 16.17
CA GLY A 225 -15.40 -21.31 16.87
C GLY A 225 -15.03 -20.18 15.90
N ASN A 226 -13.81 -19.65 16.05
CA ASN A 226 -13.24 -18.61 15.17
C ASN A 226 -12.25 -19.19 14.15
N ASN A 227 -12.07 -20.50 14.09
CA ASN A 227 -11.23 -21.16 13.11
C ASN A 227 -12.11 -21.79 12.01
N LEU A 228 -11.65 -21.65 10.78
CA LEU A 228 -12.24 -22.22 9.58
C LEU A 228 -11.27 -23.24 9.01
N THR A 229 -11.81 -24.37 8.56
CA THR A 229 -11.10 -25.24 7.62
C THR A 229 -11.62 -24.86 6.23
N MET A 230 -10.72 -24.46 5.34
CA MET A 230 -11.08 -24.07 3.97
C MET A 230 -10.36 -24.97 2.97
N LEU A 231 -11.03 -25.22 1.86
CA LEU A 231 -10.45 -25.91 0.71
C LEU A 231 -9.29 -25.08 0.13
N LEU A 232 -8.42 -25.71 -0.64
CA LEU A 232 -7.20 -25.15 -1.22
C LEU A 232 -6.04 -25.01 -0.22
N GLY A 233 -4.86 -25.40 -0.68
CA GLY A 233 -3.63 -25.37 0.10
C GLY A 233 -2.44 -24.84 -0.70
N SER A 234 -1.25 -25.25 -0.27
CA SER A 234 0.01 -24.77 -0.83
C SER A 234 0.27 -25.20 -2.28
N ASN A 235 -0.43 -26.25 -2.75
CA ASN A 235 -0.36 -26.75 -4.12
C ASN A 235 -0.84 -25.72 -5.17
N ILE A 236 -1.82 -24.89 -4.81
CA ILE A 236 -2.41 -23.84 -5.64
C ILE A 236 -1.99 -22.43 -5.18
N GLY A 237 -0.99 -22.35 -4.29
CA GLY A 237 -0.39 -21.08 -3.91
C GLY A 237 -1.00 -20.37 -2.69
N VAL A 238 -1.86 -21.03 -1.92
CA VAL A 238 -2.28 -20.51 -0.61
C VAL A 238 -1.06 -20.42 0.30
N LYS A 239 -0.90 -19.28 1.00
CA LYS A 239 0.22 -19.01 1.90
C LYS A 239 -0.30 -18.59 3.28
N LYS A 240 0.50 -18.83 4.31
CA LYS A 240 0.24 -18.24 5.63
C LYS A 240 0.16 -16.72 5.50
N GLY A 241 -0.85 -16.12 6.12
CA GLY A 241 -1.13 -14.69 6.04
C GLY A 241 -2.03 -14.28 4.86
N SER A 242 -2.31 -15.16 3.89
CA SER A 242 -3.34 -14.90 2.88
C SER A 242 -4.68 -14.59 3.55
N ILE A 243 -5.40 -13.60 3.02
CA ILE A 243 -6.71 -13.19 3.53
C ILE A 243 -7.76 -13.64 2.52
N PHE A 244 -8.84 -14.22 3.01
CA PHE A 244 -10.01 -14.59 2.24
C PHE A 244 -11.22 -13.81 2.73
N MET A 245 -12.00 -13.30 1.79
CA MET A 245 -13.33 -12.74 2.00
C MET A 245 -14.35 -13.88 1.94
N ILE A 246 -15.12 -14.06 3.01
CA ILE A 246 -16.13 -15.11 3.10
C ILE A 246 -17.47 -14.56 2.61
N GLN A 247 -18.10 -15.26 1.68
CA GLN A 247 -19.35 -14.85 1.06
C GLN A 247 -20.39 -15.98 1.05
N THR A 248 -21.66 -15.63 1.02
CA THR A 248 -22.71 -16.61 0.71
C THR A 248 -22.58 -17.05 -0.75
N PRO A 249 -22.95 -18.29 -1.10
CA PRO A 249 -23.00 -18.71 -2.49
C PRO A 249 -24.00 -17.86 -3.31
N GLU A 250 -23.72 -17.71 -4.60
CA GLU A 250 -24.66 -17.10 -5.53
C GLU A 250 -25.94 -17.92 -5.66
N LYS A 251 -27.05 -17.24 -5.94
CA LYS A 251 -28.36 -17.88 -6.12
C LYS A 251 -28.96 -17.50 -7.46
N SER A 252 -29.15 -18.48 -8.33
CA SER A 252 -29.93 -18.31 -9.54
C SER A 252 -31.43 -18.31 -9.20
N ARG A 253 -32.15 -17.29 -9.65
CA ARG A 253 -33.61 -17.20 -9.53
C ARG A 253 -34.22 -16.90 -10.88
N GLU A 254 -35.32 -17.59 -11.20
CA GLU A 254 -36.13 -17.25 -12.35
C GLU A 254 -37.13 -16.15 -11.97
N ILE A 255 -37.04 -15.00 -12.64
CA ILE A 255 -37.95 -13.87 -12.47
C ILE A 255 -38.51 -13.51 -13.83
N ARG A 256 -39.83 -13.73 -14.02
CA ARG A 256 -40.55 -13.43 -15.28
C ARG A 256 -39.90 -14.10 -16.51
N GLY A 257 -39.57 -15.39 -16.40
CA GLY A 257 -38.95 -16.16 -17.49
C GLY A 257 -37.48 -15.84 -17.77
N ARG A 258 -36.82 -15.06 -16.91
CA ARG A 258 -35.38 -14.77 -16.99
C ARG A 258 -34.66 -15.35 -15.79
N VAL A 259 -33.60 -16.12 -16.03
CA VAL A 259 -32.69 -16.57 -14.98
C VAL A 259 -31.79 -15.40 -14.60
N ILE A 260 -31.85 -14.98 -13.35
CA ILE A 260 -31.04 -13.91 -12.77
C ILE A 260 -30.17 -14.52 -11.68
N THR A 261 -28.86 -14.32 -11.77
CA THR A 261 -27.91 -14.73 -10.72
C THR A 261 -27.79 -13.61 -9.69
N ILE A 262 -28.18 -13.89 -8.45
CA ILE A 262 -28.02 -12.98 -7.32
C ILE A 262 -26.64 -13.22 -6.73
N PRO A 263 -25.77 -12.19 -6.67
CA PRO A 263 -24.43 -12.34 -6.13
C PRO A 263 -24.45 -12.65 -4.64
N GLY A 264 -23.40 -13.33 -4.18
CA GLY A 264 -23.17 -13.60 -2.78
C GLY A 264 -23.02 -12.34 -1.92
N GLU A 265 -23.51 -12.37 -0.69
CA GLU A 265 -23.26 -11.33 0.30
C GLU A 265 -21.94 -11.61 1.02
N ASN A 266 -21.13 -10.56 1.24
CA ASN A 266 -19.94 -10.65 2.09
C ASN A 266 -20.37 -10.82 3.55
N ILE A 267 -19.75 -11.76 4.27
CA ILE A 267 -20.08 -12.18 5.64
C ILE A 267 -18.93 -11.86 6.61
N GLY A 268 -17.69 -11.84 6.12
CA GLY A 268 -16.51 -11.68 6.96
C GLY A 268 -15.18 -11.85 6.22
N TYR A 269 -14.09 -11.72 6.97
CA TYR A 269 -12.73 -11.95 6.50
C TYR A 269 -12.04 -12.98 7.38
N ALA A 270 -11.25 -13.86 6.77
CA ALA A 270 -10.44 -14.85 7.45
C ALA A 270 -9.00 -14.80 6.96
N ARG A 271 -8.04 -15.07 7.85
CA ARG A 271 -6.62 -15.13 7.54
C ARG A 271 -6.11 -16.55 7.70
N VAL A 272 -5.33 -17.00 6.73
CA VAL A 272 -4.66 -18.30 6.77
C VAL A 272 -3.59 -18.33 7.85
N GLU A 273 -3.73 -19.24 8.81
CA GLU A 273 -2.76 -19.46 9.91
C GLU A 273 -1.82 -20.62 9.59
N ARG A 274 -2.35 -21.69 9.00
CA ARG A 274 -1.61 -22.91 8.63
C ARG A 274 -2.12 -23.43 7.29
N VAL A 275 -1.22 -24.03 6.51
CA VAL A 275 -1.50 -24.50 5.15
C VAL A 275 -1.06 -25.95 5.00
N SER A 276 -1.97 -26.80 4.52
CA SER A 276 -1.70 -28.17 4.06
C SER A 276 -1.40 -28.17 2.55
N VAL A 277 -1.29 -29.34 1.94
CA VAL A 277 -1.16 -29.48 0.48
C VAL A 277 -2.41 -28.93 -0.21
N ASP A 278 -3.60 -29.33 0.24
CA ASP A 278 -4.90 -29.20 -0.45
C ASP A 278 -5.96 -28.44 0.36
N ALA A 279 -5.68 -28.10 1.62
CA ALA A 279 -6.56 -27.36 2.50
C ALA A 279 -5.77 -26.40 3.39
N ASN A 280 -6.46 -25.53 4.12
CA ASN A 280 -5.84 -24.64 5.09
C ASN A 280 -6.71 -24.43 6.34
N THR A 281 -6.05 -24.11 7.45
CA THR A 281 -6.71 -23.60 8.65
C THR A 281 -6.59 -22.09 8.66
N SER A 282 -7.73 -21.40 8.70
CA SER A 282 -7.83 -19.95 8.75
C SER A 282 -8.50 -19.47 10.03
N ARG A 283 -8.10 -18.31 10.52
CA ARG A 283 -8.75 -17.63 11.64
C ARG A 283 -9.62 -16.50 11.13
N VAL A 284 -10.87 -16.44 11.58
CA VAL A 284 -11.76 -15.33 11.30
C VAL A 284 -11.18 -14.07 11.93
N LEU A 285 -10.86 -13.08 11.09
CA LEU A 285 -10.42 -11.76 11.52
C LEU A 285 -11.62 -10.92 11.95
N ARG A 286 -12.66 -10.91 11.11
CA ARG A 286 -13.88 -10.11 11.30
C ARG A 286 -15.08 -10.84 10.72
N LYS A 287 -16.25 -10.73 11.35
CA LYS A 287 -17.52 -11.24 10.80
C LYS A 287 -18.70 -10.42 11.28
N TRP A 288 -19.68 -10.19 10.41
CA TRP A 288 -20.95 -9.49 10.73
C TRP A 288 -22.18 -10.36 10.47
N SER A 289 -21.97 -11.62 10.09
CA SER A 289 -23.02 -12.63 10.05
C SER A 289 -22.42 -14.03 10.33
N LYS A 290 -23.27 -15.04 10.45
CA LYS A 290 -22.86 -16.41 10.81
C LYS A 290 -22.20 -17.09 9.61
N ILE A 291 -20.93 -17.48 9.77
CA ILE A 291 -20.21 -18.31 8.80
C ILE A 291 -20.65 -19.77 8.96
N LYS A 292 -20.89 -20.46 7.85
CA LYS A 292 -21.30 -21.87 7.80
C LYS A 292 -20.48 -22.63 6.75
N PRO A 293 -20.36 -23.96 6.88
CA PRO A 293 -19.87 -24.80 5.80
C PRO A 293 -20.64 -24.58 4.49
N GLY A 294 -19.96 -24.72 3.35
CA GLY A 294 -20.51 -24.45 2.02
C GLY A 294 -20.49 -22.98 1.59
N MET A 295 -19.95 -22.08 2.42
CA MET A 295 -19.73 -20.69 2.02
C MET A 295 -18.48 -20.54 1.15
N ILE A 296 -18.48 -19.55 0.27
CA ILE A 296 -17.37 -19.29 -0.65
C ILE A 296 -16.34 -18.40 0.05
N ALA A 297 -15.06 -18.66 -0.21
CA ALA A 297 -13.93 -17.89 0.30
C ALA A 297 -13.12 -17.34 -0.88
N LEU A 298 -13.22 -16.04 -1.16
CA LEU A 298 -12.50 -15.38 -2.25
C LEU A 298 -11.19 -14.76 -1.73
N GLU A 299 -10.06 -15.07 -2.36
CA GLU A 299 -8.77 -14.49 -2.01
C GLU A 299 -8.84 -12.97 -2.12
N ASN A 300 -8.42 -12.27 -1.07
CA ASN A 300 -8.19 -10.84 -1.12
C ASN A 300 -6.71 -10.58 -1.43
N PRO A 301 -6.38 -10.14 -2.66
CA PRO A 301 -5.00 -9.90 -3.07
C PRO A 301 -4.41 -8.64 -2.42
N LYS A 302 -5.27 -7.72 -1.96
CA LYS A 302 -4.86 -6.40 -1.44
C LYS A 302 -4.30 -6.52 -0.03
N ARG A 303 -3.37 -5.62 0.28
CA ARG A 303 -2.91 -5.42 1.66
C ARG A 303 -4.00 -4.70 2.43
N THR A 304 -4.25 -5.15 3.65
CA THR A 304 -5.16 -4.43 4.55
C THR A 304 -4.43 -3.25 5.16
N TYR A 305 -4.96 -2.04 4.96
CA TYR A 305 -4.51 -0.84 5.64
C TYR A 305 -5.50 -0.46 6.71
N VAL A 306 -5.00 -0.03 7.86
CA VAL A 306 -5.82 0.41 8.98
C VAL A 306 -5.36 1.79 9.43
N GLY A 307 -6.31 2.71 9.45
CA GLY A 307 -6.14 4.04 10.01
C GLY A 307 -7.03 4.22 11.23
N SER A 308 -6.61 5.02 12.20
CA SER A 308 -7.49 5.44 13.29
C SER A 308 -7.38 6.93 13.57
N PHE A 309 -8.49 7.51 13.98
CA PHE A 309 -8.59 8.86 14.50
C PHE A 309 -9.12 8.78 15.93
N SER A 310 -8.48 9.45 16.88
CA SER A 310 -8.98 9.54 18.26
C SER A 310 -8.80 10.94 18.83
N PHE A 311 -9.73 11.31 19.70
CA PHE A 311 -9.69 12.50 20.52
C PHE A 311 -9.43 12.09 21.97
N GLY A 312 -8.34 12.59 22.54
CA GLY A 312 -7.89 12.37 23.90
C GLY A 312 -8.22 13.54 24.81
N PHE A 313 -8.46 13.22 26.07
CA PHE A 313 -8.72 14.14 27.17
C PHE A 313 -8.03 13.62 28.45
N SER A 314 -7.62 14.54 29.30
CA SER A 314 -7.04 14.29 30.63
C SER A 314 -7.91 14.93 31.71
N GLU A 315 -7.88 14.37 32.93
CA GLU A 315 -8.67 14.85 34.07
C GLU A 315 -8.12 16.17 34.66
N THR A 316 -6.82 16.44 34.48
CA THR A 316 -6.07 17.47 35.21
C THR A 316 -5.67 18.69 34.37
N SER A 317 -5.95 18.65 33.06
CA SER A 317 -5.61 19.71 32.10
C SER A 317 -6.57 19.70 30.89
N PRO A 318 -6.83 20.86 30.26
CA PRO A 318 -7.56 20.94 29.00
C PRO A 318 -6.69 20.48 27.81
N GLU A 319 -6.03 19.34 27.97
CA GLU A 319 -5.28 18.64 26.92
C GLU A 319 -6.28 18.03 25.95
N ALA A 320 -6.54 18.74 24.86
CA ALA A 320 -7.19 18.16 23.70
C ALA A 320 -6.12 17.51 22.83
N LEU A 321 -6.11 16.18 22.73
CA LEU A 321 -5.18 15.45 21.88
C LEU A 321 -5.91 14.84 20.68
N ILE A 322 -5.56 15.26 19.47
CA ILE A 322 -5.97 14.59 18.25
C ILE A 322 -4.87 13.64 17.84
N ASN A 323 -5.23 12.39 17.57
CA ASN A 323 -4.28 11.36 17.16
C ASN A 323 -4.76 10.65 15.89
N LEU A 324 -3.94 10.70 14.85
CA LEU A 324 -4.10 9.99 13.59
C LEU A 324 -3.05 8.89 13.50
N LYS A 325 -3.46 7.62 13.56
CA LYS A 325 -2.55 6.46 13.50
C LYS A 325 -2.72 5.68 12.22
N ILE A 326 -1.62 5.14 11.70
CA ILE A 326 -1.61 4.16 10.61
C ILE A 326 -0.90 2.90 11.10
N SER A 327 -1.53 1.75 10.90
CA SER A 327 -1.08 0.43 11.34
C SER A 327 -0.49 -0.38 10.18
N SER A 328 0.58 -1.10 10.46
CA SER A 328 1.28 -1.95 9.50
C SER A 328 0.79 -3.40 9.51
N ASN A 329 0.38 -3.93 10.67
CA ASN A 329 -0.07 -5.31 10.84
C ASN A 329 -1.20 -5.41 11.88
N PRO A 330 -2.37 -4.83 11.61
CA PRO A 330 -3.43 -4.57 12.60
C PRO A 330 -3.99 -5.83 13.28
N PHE A 331 -3.90 -6.99 12.62
CA PHE A 331 -4.36 -8.27 13.16
C PHE A 331 -3.22 -9.25 13.49
N GLY A 332 -1.96 -8.80 13.40
CA GLY A 332 -0.79 -9.59 13.80
C GLY A 332 -0.77 -9.87 15.30
N LYS A 333 0.21 -10.64 15.78
CA LYS A 333 0.47 -10.71 17.22
C LYS A 333 1.13 -9.41 17.72
N LEU A 334 1.98 -8.85 16.87
CA LEU A 334 2.63 -7.55 17.03
C LEU A 334 2.19 -6.64 15.88
N ASP A 335 1.92 -5.39 16.20
CA ASP A 335 1.54 -4.34 15.26
C ASP A 335 2.41 -3.09 15.47
N GLY A 336 3.11 -2.68 14.42
CA GLY A 336 3.83 -1.41 14.40
C GLY A 336 2.93 -0.31 13.86
N LYS A 337 2.86 0.82 14.55
CA LYS A 337 2.09 1.99 14.10
C LYS A 337 2.93 3.24 14.13
N ILE A 338 2.60 4.16 13.24
CA ILE A 338 3.06 5.55 13.29
C ILE A 338 1.87 6.46 13.50
N SER A 339 2.06 7.56 14.21
CA SER A 339 1.01 8.55 14.44
C SER A 339 1.43 9.97 14.16
N LEU A 340 0.50 10.76 13.65
CA LEU A 340 0.51 12.21 13.73
C LEU A 340 -0.40 12.64 14.89
N GLN A 341 0.12 13.52 15.73
CA GLN A 341 -0.52 14.00 16.95
C GLN A 341 -0.59 15.53 16.89
N GLY A 342 -1.61 16.10 17.50
CA GLY A 342 -1.71 17.55 17.62
C GLY A 342 -2.68 17.92 18.72
N GLY A 343 -2.46 19.06 19.34
CA GLY A 343 -3.23 19.43 20.50
C GLY A 343 -2.62 20.54 21.30
N SER A 344 -2.93 20.55 22.59
CA SER A 344 -2.30 21.43 23.55
C SER A 344 -1.87 20.68 24.80
N LEU A 345 -0.77 21.10 25.40
CA LEU A 345 -0.23 20.59 26.66
C LEU A 345 -0.31 21.66 27.74
N LYS A 346 -0.41 21.23 28.99
CA LYS A 346 -0.26 22.14 30.13
C LYS A 346 1.22 22.42 30.34
N THR A 347 1.61 23.68 30.19
CA THR A 347 2.98 24.12 30.45
C THR A 347 3.02 24.94 31.72
N LYS A 348 3.93 24.59 32.62
CA LYS A 348 4.24 25.32 33.84
C LYS A 348 5.30 26.37 33.54
N PHE A 349 5.09 27.59 34.01
CA PHE A 349 6.06 28.68 33.93
C PHE A 349 6.04 29.49 35.22
N LEU A 350 7.11 30.24 35.47
CA LEU A 350 7.19 31.19 36.59
C LEU A 350 6.91 32.60 36.07
N THR A 351 6.09 33.34 36.79
CA THR A 351 5.89 34.77 36.54
C THR A 351 7.09 35.59 37.05
N TYR A 352 7.13 36.87 36.70
CA TYR A 352 8.13 37.82 37.21
C TYR A 352 8.19 37.83 38.75
N ASP A 353 7.04 37.68 39.40
CA ASP A 353 6.88 37.65 40.87
C ASP A 353 7.20 36.27 41.49
N GLN A 354 7.81 35.35 40.73
CA GLN A 354 8.12 33.97 41.13
C GLN A 354 6.88 33.11 41.48
N GLU A 355 5.70 33.49 40.98
CA GLU A 355 4.49 32.68 41.13
C GLU A 355 4.41 31.63 40.04
N VAL A 356 4.00 30.41 40.40
CA VAL A 356 3.75 29.32 39.44
C VAL A 356 2.46 29.60 38.70
N SER A 357 2.54 29.66 37.37
CA SER A 357 1.38 29.79 36.49
C SER A 357 1.37 28.69 35.43
N TYR A 358 0.19 28.45 34.86
CA TYR A 358 -0.05 27.38 33.89
C TYR A 358 -0.72 27.93 32.64
N LYS A 359 -0.20 27.54 31.47
CA LYS A 359 -0.73 27.96 30.16
C LYS A 359 -0.85 26.73 29.27
N SER A 360 -1.80 26.81 28.35
CA SER A 360 -1.98 25.82 27.30
C SER A 360 -1.02 26.14 26.14
N THR A 361 -0.09 25.24 25.85
CA THR A 361 0.88 25.38 24.76
C THR A 361 0.52 24.40 23.65
N GLY A 362 0.34 24.93 22.44
CA GLY A 362 0.05 24.11 21.27
C GLY A 362 1.21 23.20 20.90
N PHE A 363 0.91 22.03 20.35
CA PHE A 363 1.93 21.13 19.82
C PHE A 363 1.47 20.40 18.57
N VAL A 364 2.46 19.98 17.79
CA VAL A 364 2.34 18.94 16.76
C VAL A 364 3.32 17.84 17.12
N GLY A 365 2.96 16.58 16.91
CA GLY A 365 3.81 15.47 17.30
C GLY A 365 3.79 14.30 16.35
N LEU A 366 4.84 13.51 16.43
CA LEU A 366 4.93 12.19 15.81
C LEU A 366 4.94 11.14 16.91
N GLY A 367 4.60 9.90 16.59
CA GLY A 367 4.69 8.81 17.55
C GLY A 367 4.97 7.48 16.88
N ILE A 368 5.78 6.66 17.55
CA ILE A 368 6.10 5.30 17.15
C ILE A 368 5.46 4.37 18.19
N HIS A 369 4.67 3.41 17.73
CA HIS A 369 3.88 2.51 18.60
C HIS A 369 4.26 1.07 18.28
N LEU A 370 4.45 0.27 19.32
CA LEU A 370 4.59 -1.17 19.23
C LEU A 370 3.52 -1.84 20.09
N ASP A 371 2.47 -2.33 19.43
CA ASP A 371 1.31 -2.92 20.07
C ASP A 371 1.37 -4.45 20.03
N TYR A 372 0.97 -5.06 21.13
CA TYR A 372 0.71 -6.48 21.26
C TYR A 372 -0.80 -6.74 21.30
N ASN A 373 -1.27 -7.62 20.40
CA ASN A 373 -2.68 -8.02 20.36
C ASN A 373 -2.96 -9.08 21.44
N LEU A 374 -3.56 -8.66 22.56
CA LEU A 374 -3.90 -9.52 23.69
C LEU A 374 -5.07 -10.44 23.37
N LEU A 375 -6.12 -9.90 22.77
CA LEU A 375 -7.31 -10.65 22.40
C LEU A 375 -7.83 -10.14 21.07
N ASN A 376 -8.05 -11.07 20.12
CA ASN A 376 -8.66 -10.79 18.84
C ASN A 376 -9.89 -11.68 18.67
N VAL A 377 -11.07 -11.05 18.68
CA VAL A 377 -12.35 -11.70 18.40
C VAL A 377 -12.97 -11.07 17.15
N PRO A 378 -13.85 -11.76 16.41
CA PRO A 378 -14.36 -11.28 15.13
C PRO A 378 -15.12 -9.93 15.15
N PHE A 379 -15.45 -9.41 16.33
CA PHE A 379 -16.17 -8.15 16.53
C PHE A 379 -15.39 -7.17 17.41
N GLY A 380 -14.12 -7.43 17.76
CA GLY A 380 -13.36 -6.54 18.62
C GLY A 380 -11.92 -6.95 18.87
N LEU A 381 -11.11 -6.00 19.30
CA LEU A 381 -9.68 -6.18 19.54
C LEU A 381 -9.29 -5.54 20.88
N LEU A 382 -8.47 -6.23 21.67
CA LEU A 382 -7.79 -5.66 22.82
C LEU A 382 -6.28 -5.69 22.56
N THR A 383 -5.65 -4.52 22.64
CA THR A 383 -4.21 -4.35 22.46
C THR A 383 -3.59 -3.63 23.65
N THR A 384 -2.31 -3.90 23.90
CA THR A 384 -1.48 -3.13 24.82
C THR A 384 -0.10 -2.97 24.22
N GLY A 385 0.57 -1.84 24.43
CA GLY A 385 1.79 -1.53 23.71
C GLY A 385 2.57 -0.38 24.30
N LEU A 386 3.79 -0.21 23.81
CA LEU A 386 4.64 0.92 24.15
C LEU A 386 4.59 1.96 23.04
N THR A 387 4.49 3.23 23.44
CA THR A 387 4.47 4.37 22.52
C THR A 387 5.58 5.34 22.89
N LEU A 388 6.34 5.76 21.89
CA LEU A 388 7.33 6.83 21.98
C LEU A 388 6.84 8.04 21.18
N PRO A 389 6.15 9.01 21.82
CA PRO A 389 5.82 10.29 21.21
C PRO A 389 7.02 11.25 21.15
N PHE A 390 7.01 12.10 20.13
CA PHE A 390 7.86 13.28 19.99
C PHE A 390 6.93 14.47 19.76
N TYR A 391 6.78 15.34 20.75
CA TYR A 391 5.93 16.52 20.69
C TYR A 391 6.79 17.75 20.44
N PHE A 392 6.57 18.40 19.30
CA PHE A 392 7.19 19.65 18.93
C PHE A 392 6.28 20.78 19.45
N THR A 393 6.80 21.53 20.41
CA THR A 393 6.12 22.64 21.06
C THR A 393 6.79 23.94 20.68
N SER A 394 6.02 25.01 20.52
CA SER A 394 6.55 26.36 20.35
C SER A 394 5.87 27.34 21.29
N THR A 395 6.62 28.34 21.73
CA THR A 395 6.15 29.45 22.55
C THR A 395 7.01 30.68 22.27
N LYS A 396 6.78 31.75 23.02
CA LYS A 396 7.68 32.90 23.05
C LYS A 396 8.53 32.92 24.31
N ASP A 397 9.78 33.35 24.18
CA ASP A 397 10.64 33.65 25.33
C ASP A 397 10.35 35.04 25.91
N ASP A 398 11.09 35.44 26.94
CA ASP A 398 10.85 36.71 27.64
C ASP A 398 11.27 37.96 26.83
N TYR A 399 11.93 37.76 25.69
CA TYR A 399 12.32 38.80 24.73
C TYR A 399 11.44 38.78 23.46
N ASP A 400 10.33 38.05 23.48
CA ASP A 400 9.37 37.88 22.39
C ASP A 400 9.90 37.09 21.18
N ASN A 401 11.02 36.36 21.33
CA ASN A 401 11.54 35.44 20.30
C ASN A 401 10.68 34.18 20.23
N GLU A 402 10.41 33.67 19.02
CA GLU A 402 9.71 32.40 18.85
C GLU A 402 10.67 31.23 19.08
N VAL A 403 10.43 30.49 20.16
CA VAL A 403 11.28 29.37 20.60
C VAL A 403 10.54 28.05 20.49
N SER A 404 11.29 26.99 20.23
CA SER A 404 10.77 25.64 20.08
C SER A 404 11.49 24.64 20.97
N SER A 405 10.81 23.57 21.35
CA SER A 405 11.36 22.48 22.15
C SER A 405 10.66 21.17 21.78
N VAL A 406 11.39 20.06 21.92
CA VAL A 406 10.89 18.71 21.73
C VAL A 406 10.66 18.05 23.08
N LEU A 407 9.44 17.62 23.33
CA LEU A 407 9.05 16.85 24.51
C LEU A 407 8.88 15.38 24.12
N SER A 408 9.52 14.48 24.86
CA SER A 408 9.40 13.02 24.65
C SER A 408 9.45 12.26 25.96
N GLY A 409 8.88 11.06 25.95
CA GLY A 409 8.79 10.14 27.06
C GLY A 409 8.19 8.82 26.58
N LEU A 410 8.13 7.81 27.43
CA LEU A 410 7.56 6.50 27.08
C LEU A 410 6.17 6.35 27.69
N LEU A 411 5.23 5.88 26.88
CA LEU A 411 3.85 5.60 27.28
C LEU A 411 3.57 4.09 27.20
N LEU A 412 2.78 3.58 28.13
CA LEU A 412 2.04 2.33 27.99
C LEU A 412 0.64 2.66 27.50
N GLU A 413 0.26 2.19 26.31
CA GLU A 413 -1.07 2.39 25.73
C GLU A 413 -1.83 1.07 25.71
N SER A 414 -3.08 1.08 26.16
CA SER A 414 -4.01 -0.04 26.01
C SER A 414 -5.24 0.40 25.22
N SER A 415 -5.59 -0.36 24.18
CA SER A 415 -6.68 -0.03 23.25
C SER A 415 -7.71 -1.15 23.23
N LEU A 416 -8.98 -0.79 23.40
CA LEU A 416 -10.12 -1.67 23.22
C LEU A 416 -10.94 -1.18 22.03
N SER A 417 -11.16 -2.05 21.04
CA SER A 417 -11.98 -1.75 19.87
C SER A 417 -13.16 -2.68 19.73
N PHE A 418 -14.28 -2.13 19.26
CA PHE A 418 -15.49 -2.88 18.94
C PHE A 418 -15.98 -2.53 17.55
N MET A 419 -16.32 -3.56 16.78
CA MET A 419 -16.84 -3.43 15.44
C MET A 419 -18.26 -2.87 15.47
N ILE A 420 -18.48 -1.75 14.78
CA ILE A 420 -19.82 -1.22 14.50
C ILE A 420 -20.30 -1.74 13.14
N ASN A 421 -19.41 -1.77 12.14
CA ASN A 421 -19.71 -2.31 10.82
C ASN A 421 -18.45 -2.95 10.19
N PRO A 422 -18.55 -3.60 9.03
CA PRO A 422 -17.44 -4.35 8.41
C PRO A 422 -16.11 -3.58 8.33
N LYS A 423 -16.16 -2.25 8.11
CA LYS A 423 -15.00 -1.39 7.87
C LYS A 423 -14.74 -0.38 9.00
N PHE A 424 -15.49 -0.43 10.10
CA PHE A 424 -15.48 0.61 11.11
C PHE A 424 -15.57 0.04 12.52
N ASP A 425 -14.62 0.43 13.36
CA ASP A 425 -14.62 0.17 14.80
C ASP A 425 -14.72 1.46 15.60
N PHE A 426 -15.39 1.40 16.74
CA PHE A 426 -15.20 2.34 17.83
C PHE A 426 -13.98 1.92 18.65
N ILE A 427 -13.17 2.89 19.09
CA ILE A 427 -11.98 2.63 19.91
C ILE A 427 -12.01 3.45 21.20
N PHE A 428 -11.58 2.81 22.28
CA PHE A 428 -11.25 3.42 23.56
C PHE A 428 -9.78 3.14 23.83
N ASN A 429 -8.97 4.17 24.09
CA ASN A 429 -7.58 3.99 24.51
C ASN A 429 -7.33 4.63 25.86
N LEU A 430 -6.50 3.96 26.66
CA LEU A 430 -5.92 4.46 27.90
C LEU A 430 -4.41 4.53 27.68
N SER A 431 -3.83 5.70 27.86
CA SER A 431 -2.39 5.94 27.77
C SER A 431 -1.85 6.35 29.13
N LEU A 432 -0.78 5.70 29.58
CA LEU A 432 -0.15 5.92 30.88
C LEU A 432 1.32 6.30 30.66
N PRO A 433 1.79 7.47 31.12
CA PRO A 433 3.21 7.77 31.15
C PRO A 433 3.94 6.83 32.10
N ILE A 434 5.00 6.20 31.62
CA ILE A 434 5.84 5.29 32.41
C ILE A 434 7.27 5.82 32.57
N THR A 435 7.61 6.91 31.89
CA THR A 435 8.78 7.74 32.19
C THR A 435 8.33 9.17 32.40
N GLU A 436 9.20 9.97 33.02
CA GLU A 436 9.06 11.42 32.99
C GLU A 436 9.19 11.91 31.54
N PHE A 437 8.41 12.93 31.22
CA PHE A 437 8.42 13.62 29.95
C PHE A 437 9.31 14.85 30.11
N ASN A 438 10.41 14.88 29.35
CA ASN A 438 11.38 15.97 29.44
C ASN A 438 11.42 16.76 28.14
N ASN A 439 11.41 18.08 28.29
CA ASN A 439 11.70 19.01 27.21
C ASN A 439 13.19 18.96 26.86
N SER A 440 13.52 19.04 25.57
CA SER A 440 14.84 19.50 25.13
C SER A 440 15.03 20.96 25.51
N ASN A 441 16.25 21.47 25.36
CA ASN A 441 16.49 22.91 25.44
C ASN A 441 15.52 23.65 24.51
N TRP A 442 15.04 24.80 24.99
CA TRP A 442 14.25 25.73 24.20
C TRP A 442 15.21 26.55 23.35
N THR A 443 15.03 26.53 22.03
CA THR A 443 15.94 27.20 21.09
C THR A 443 15.15 27.92 20.00
N PHE A 444 15.77 28.94 19.40
CA PHE A 444 15.27 29.63 18.22
C PHE A 444 16.37 29.70 17.14
N LEU A 445 15.97 29.95 15.90
CA LEU A 445 16.90 30.18 14.80
C LEU A 445 17.16 31.68 14.68
N ASP A 446 18.42 32.07 14.85
CA ASP A 446 18.85 33.46 14.63
C ASP A 446 19.39 33.59 13.19
N GLU A 447 18.83 34.52 12.42
CA GLU A 447 19.30 34.85 11.08
C GLU A 447 20.43 35.87 11.20
N ASN A 448 21.67 35.42 11.03
CA ASN A 448 22.81 36.32 10.91
C ASN A 448 22.87 36.94 9.50
N ASP A 449 23.50 38.12 9.38
CA ASP A 449 23.68 38.87 8.13
C ASP A 449 24.36 38.07 6.98
N ASP A 450 24.97 36.91 7.26
CA ASP A 450 25.71 36.06 6.33
C ASP A 450 24.90 34.84 5.79
N ASP A 451 23.55 34.92 5.76
CA ASP A 451 22.65 33.85 5.27
C ASP A 451 22.81 32.48 5.99
N SER A 452 23.44 32.48 7.17
CA SER A 452 23.61 31.29 8.02
C SER A 452 22.70 31.37 9.23
N SER A 453 21.86 30.35 9.40
CA SER A 453 21.01 30.21 10.59
C SER A 453 21.77 29.43 11.66
N ASN A 454 21.92 30.03 12.83
CA ASN A 454 22.47 29.36 14.01
C ASN A 454 21.34 29.13 15.02
N GLU A 455 21.39 27.98 15.69
CA GLU A 455 20.47 27.66 16.78
C GLU A 455 20.97 28.36 18.06
N THR A 456 20.13 29.21 18.65
CA THR A 456 20.44 30.00 19.83
C THR A 456 19.51 29.59 20.98
N ASP A 457 20.05 29.52 22.20
CA ASP A 457 19.28 29.19 23.40
C ASP A 457 18.26 30.29 23.75
N ALA A 458 17.07 29.88 24.16
CA ALA A 458 16.01 30.78 24.62
C ALA A 458 16.41 31.57 25.88
N VAL A 459 15.97 32.82 25.96
CA VAL A 459 16.29 33.70 27.10
C VAL A 459 15.13 33.80 28.08
N TRP A 460 15.39 33.42 29.34
CA TRP A 460 14.41 33.47 30.43
C TRP A 460 14.93 34.39 31.56
N ILE A 461 14.20 35.47 31.88
CA ILE A 461 14.57 36.53 32.84
C ILE A 461 14.87 35.96 34.23
N ASN A 462 14.24 34.84 34.61
CA ASN A 462 14.43 34.15 35.89
C ASN A 462 15.18 32.81 35.76
N GLN A 463 15.80 32.49 34.62
CA GLN A 463 16.44 31.20 34.31
C GLN A 463 15.53 29.97 34.41
N TYR A 464 14.22 30.15 34.53
CA TYR A 464 13.25 29.08 34.53
C TYR A 464 12.60 28.97 33.16
N SER A 465 12.97 27.93 32.42
CA SER A 465 12.31 27.59 31.17
C SER A 465 10.93 26.97 31.42
N PRO A 466 9.99 27.12 30.49
CA PRO A 466 8.69 26.46 30.57
C PRO A 466 8.85 24.93 30.56
N GLU A 467 8.17 24.27 31.51
CA GLU A 467 8.16 22.81 31.64
C GLU A 467 6.81 22.29 31.16
N SER A 468 6.79 21.54 30.06
CA SER A 468 5.57 20.92 29.56
C SER A 468 5.25 19.68 30.40
N LEU A 469 4.12 19.69 31.08
CA LEU A 469 3.71 18.60 31.96
C LEU A 469 2.90 17.58 31.16
N PHE A 470 3.39 16.35 31.16
CA PHE A 470 2.67 15.17 30.68
C PHE A 470 2.81 14.08 31.74
N GLN A 471 2.07 14.22 32.84
CA GLN A 471 2.22 13.35 34.03
C GLN A 471 1.01 12.46 34.29
N ASP A 472 -0.13 12.78 33.68
CA ASP A 472 -1.39 12.10 33.96
C ASP A 472 -1.77 11.07 32.89
N PHE A 473 -2.65 10.16 33.26
CA PHE A 473 -3.23 9.22 32.30
C PHE A 473 -4.11 9.96 31.30
N GLN A 474 -4.09 9.51 30.05
CA GLN A 474 -4.94 10.04 29.00
C GLN A 474 -5.97 9.01 28.57
N LEU A 475 -7.22 9.45 28.51
CA LEU A 475 -8.30 8.69 27.92
C LEU A 475 -8.56 9.21 26.52
N SER A 476 -8.77 8.33 25.56
CA SER A 476 -9.16 8.74 24.22
C SER A 476 -10.27 7.88 23.65
N LEU A 477 -11.15 8.54 22.91
CA LEU A 477 -12.24 7.92 22.16
C LEU A 477 -12.03 8.18 20.68
N GLY A 478 -12.38 7.23 19.84
CA GLY A 478 -12.18 7.41 18.42
C GLY A 478 -12.79 6.35 17.54
N PHE A 479 -12.33 6.37 16.30
CA PHE A 479 -12.74 5.45 15.27
C PHE A 479 -11.54 4.85 14.55
N ARG A 480 -11.69 3.60 14.13
CA ARG A 480 -10.70 2.87 13.34
C ARG A 480 -11.35 2.35 12.06
N PHE A 481 -10.66 2.54 10.95
CA PHE A 481 -11.13 2.28 9.60
C PHE A 481 -10.29 1.20 8.95
N PHE A 482 -10.95 0.28 8.25
CA PHE A 482 -10.30 -0.82 7.53
C PHE A 482 -10.48 -0.66 6.03
N ILE A 483 -9.35 -0.75 5.31
CA ILE A 483 -9.31 -0.82 3.86
C ILE A 483 -8.78 -2.20 3.52
N PHE A 484 -9.70 -3.10 3.16
CA PHE A 484 -9.39 -4.48 2.75
C PHE A 484 -9.02 -4.56 1.28
#